data_AF-V5H3U9-F1
#
_entry.id   AF-V5H3U9-F1
#
_cell.length_a   1.000
_cell.length_b   1.000
_cell.length_c   1.000
_cell.angle_alpha   90.00
_cell.angle_beta   90.00
_cell.angle_gamma   90.00
#
_symmetry.space_group_name_H-M   'P 1'
#
loop_
_entity.id
_entity.type
_entity.pdbx_description
1 polymer ?
#
loop_
_entity_poly.entity_id
_entity_poly.type
_entity_poly.pdbx_seq_one_letter_code
_entity_poly.pdbx_strand_id
1 'polypeptide(L)'
;MELLGKPIHTIKDELANILNRSLTELTDQIQKWIKSTEFTISIVSIDFQSPQQGQHSALTLKHDDGGMINFRCSAPLLIAMADRFYHSPVSRLNSVKSQILTASDFRLQQRLGHLFASVIAPEDMWNECDSSLSGDIGLVIQLDVSCEDTLGTITICIDSSLIQTLTTVIGLQPIANINEQFSKQLESTKVVLNTILCEKQMPLDQVLQLKPGDVFDIDLIQSSPISIGQEHLFNGHVAEQNGQLVLIINTSKDA
;
A
#
# COMPACT_ATOMS: atom_id res chain seq x y z
N MET A 1 6.70 -9.64 4.88
CA MET A 1 6.57 -8.17 4.84
C MET A 1 7.39 -7.69 3.67
N GLU A 2 6.76 -7.39 2.53
CA GLU A 2 7.37 -6.72 1.37
C GLU A 2 6.24 -6.35 0.41
N LEU A 3 5.50 -5.31 0.76
CA LEU A 3 4.38 -4.76 -0.02
C LEU A 3 4.55 -3.23 -0.09
N LEU A 4 5.79 -2.77 -0.34
CA LEU A 4 6.09 -1.36 -0.55
C LEU A 4 6.95 -1.24 -1.80
N GLY A 5 6.37 -0.67 -2.85
CA GLY A 5 7.13 -0.21 -4.00
C GLY A 5 6.42 -0.41 -5.34
N LYS A 6 5.42 0.43 -5.61
CA LYS A 6 4.78 0.71 -6.93
C LYS A 6 3.47 -0.01 -7.31
N PRO A 7 3.31 -1.35 -7.32
CA PRO A 7 2.06 -1.99 -7.76
C PRO A 7 0.82 -1.62 -6.91
N ILE A 8 1.05 -1.40 -5.62
CA ILE A 8 -0.01 -1.22 -4.62
C ILE A 8 -0.64 0.16 -4.68
N HIS A 9 0.14 1.20 -4.98
CA HIS A 9 -0.39 2.54 -5.22
C HIS A 9 -1.25 2.57 -6.49
N THR A 10 -0.85 1.80 -7.52
CA THR A 10 -1.62 1.70 -8.76
C THR A 10 -3.00 1.07 -8.53
N ILE A 11 -3.13 0.09 -7.63
CA ILE A 11 -4.43 -0.49 -7.29
C ILE A 11 -5.34 0.52 -6.60
N LYS A 12 -4.78 1.31 -5.67
CA LYS A 12 -5.52 2.40 -5.02
C LYS A 12 -6.02 3.41 -6.06
N ASP A 13 -5.16 3.81 -7.00
CA ASP A 13 -5.52 4.78 -8.04
C ASP A 13 -6.54 4.20 -9.04
N GLU A 14 -6.39 2.94 -9.44
CA GLU A 14 -7.34 2.27 -10.34
C GLU A 14 -8.71 2.08 -9.67
N LEU A 15 -8.75 1.64 -8.41
CA LEU A 15 -10.00 1.56 -7.66
C LEU A 15 -10.65 2.93 -7.49
N ALA A 16 -9.87 3.98 -7.25
CA ALA A 16 -10.37 5.35 -7.23
C ALA A 16 -10.97 5.73 -8.58
N ASN A 17 -10.29 5.41 -9.69
CA ASN A 17 -10.76 5.72 -11.04
C ASN A 17 -12.04 4.97 -11.40
N ILE A 18 -12.11 3.67 -11.10
CA ILE A 18 -13.28 2.82 -11.32
C ILE A 18 -14.46 3.38 -10.52
N LEU A 19 -14.28 3.61 -9.22
CA LEU A 19 -15.35 4.16 -8.37
C LEU A 19 -15.80 5.54 -8.85
N ASN A 20 -14.88 6.46 -9.16
CA ASN A 20 -15.23 7.80 -9.64
C ASN A 20 -16.02 7.77 -10.95
N ARG A 21 -15.72 6.84 -11.85
CA ARG A 21 -16.47 6.67 -13.11
C ARG A 21 -17.87 6.10 -12.87
N SER A 22 -18.00 5.16 -11.92
CA SER A 22 -19.27 4.48 -11.64
C SER A 22 -20.15 5.22 -10.63
N LEU A 23 -19.63 6.18 -9.87
CA LEU A 23 -20.35 6.84 -8.77
C LEU A 23 -21.62 7.55 -9.23
N THR A 24 -21.63 8.16 -10.41
CA THR A 24 -22.83 8.79 -10.96
C THR A 24 -23.92 7.75 -11.23
N GLU A 25 -23.56 6.62 -11.86
CA GLU A 25 -24.51 5.53 -12.13
C GLU A 25 -25.01 4.87 -10.84
N LEU A 26 -24.12 4.63 -9.88
CA LEU A 26 -24.46 4.14 -8.55
C LEU A 26 -25.45 5.07 -7.84
N THR A 27 -25.18 6.38 -7.88
CA THR A 27 -26.03 7.40 -7.27
C THR A 27 -27.40 7.39 -7.92
N ASP A 28 -27.49 7.40 -9.25
CA ASP A 28 -28.76 7.36 -9.99
C ASP A 28 -29.56 6.09 -9.69
N GLN A 29 -28.90 4.94 -9.61
CA GLN A 29 -29.57 3.68 -9.33
C GLN A 29 -30.12 3.64 -7.89
N ILE A 30 -29.35 4.10 -6.93
CA ILE A 30 -29.77 4.17 -5.52
C ILE A 30 -30.89 5.21 -5.35
N GLN A 31 -30.80 6.37 -5.99
CA GLN A 31 -31.86 7.39 -6.02
C GLN A 31 -33.19 6.82 -6.51
N LYS A 32 -33.16 6.01 -7.59
CA LYS A 32 -34.35 5.30 -8.09
C LYS A 32 -34.92 4.32 -7.07
N TRP A 33 -34.06 3.62 -6.32
CA TRP A 33 -34.46 2.66 -5.29
C TRP A 33 -35.16 3.34 -4.10
N ILE A 34 -34.58 4.43 -3.59
CA ILE A 34 -35.13 5.15 -2.44
C ILE A 34 -36.15 6.24 -2.81
N LYS A 35 -36.38 6.47 -4.11
CA LYS A 35 -37.29 7.51 -4.64
C LYS A 35 -36.99 8.91 -4.07
N SER A 36 -35.71 9.25 -3.93
CA SER A 36 -35.28 10.58 -3.48
C SER A 36 -34.22 11.11 -4.45
N THR A 37 -34.31 12.41 -4.75
CA THR A 37 -33.31 13.14 -5.54
C THR A 37 -32.22 13.76 -4.67
N GLU A 38 -32.42 13.77 -3.35
CA GLU A 38 -31.51 14.33 -2.35
C GLU A 38 -30.63 13.21 -1.77
N PHE A 39 -29.93 12.51 -2.68
CA PHE A 39 -28.96 11.50 -2.30
C PHE A 39 -27.66 11.74 -3.02
N THR A 40 -26.58 11.87 -2.26
CA THR A 40 -25.23 12.09 -2.79
C THR A 40 -24.25 11.13 -2.15
N ILE A 41 -23.27 10.69 -2.94
CA ILE A 41 -22.15 9.87 -2.47
C ILE A 41 -20.86 10.54 -2.92
N SER A 42 -19.87 10.61 -2.04
CA SER A 42 -18.52 11.08 -2.36
C SER A 42 -17.45 10.23 -1.70
N ILE A 43 -16.35 9.96 -2.41
CA ILE A 43 -15.18 9.27 -1.86
C ILE A 43 -14.45 10.22 -0.91
N VAL A 44 -14.29 9.79 0.34
CA VAL A 44 -13.51 10.51 1.37
C VAL A 44 -12.08 10.03 1.33
N SER A 45 -11.88 8.71 1.36
CA SER A 45 -10.57 8.10 1.46
C SER A 45 -10.53 6.70 0.86
N ILE A 46 -9.34 6.29 0.46
CA ILE A 46 -9.02 4.93 0.01
C ILE A 46 -7.64 4.63 0.57
N ASP A 47 -7.52 3.90 1.68
CA ASP A 47 -6.26 3.78 2.42
C ASP A 47 -5.94 2.35 2.84
N PHE A 48 -4.64 2.06 2.97
CA PHE A 48 -4.17 0.78 3.47
C PHE A 48 -4.26 0.73 4.99
N GLN A 49 -5.22 -0.02 5.50
CA GLN A 49 -5.50 -0.12 6.93
C GLN A 49 -6.06 -1.51 7.25
N SER A 50 -5.91 -1.94 8.50
CA SER A 50 -6.62 -3.13 8.98
C SER A 50 -8.13 -2.85 9.02
N PRO A 51 -8.98 -3.80 8.60
CA PRO A 51 -10.43 -3.64 8.66
C PRO A 51 -10.90 -3.37 10.09
N GLN A 52 -11.61 -2.26 10.29
CA GLN A 52 -12.19 -1.97 11.59
C GLN A 52 -13.50 -2.75 11.79
N GLN A 53 -13.65 -3.34 12.98
CA GLN A 53 -14.95 -3.86 13.41
C GLN A 53 -15.93 -2.70 13.57
N GLY A 54 -17.10 -2.82 12.97
CA GLY A 54 -18.13 -1.80 13.01
C GLY A 54 -19.22 -2.14 14.02
N GLN A 55 -20.18 -1.24 14.15
CA GLN A 55 -21.27 -1.34 15.11
C GLN A 55 -22.21 -2.52 14.85
N HIS A 56 -22.22 -3.06 13.62
CA HIS A 56 -23.03 -4.21 13.23
C HIS A 56 -22.33 -5.05 12.15
N SER A 57 -22.89 -6.23 11.91
CA SER A 57 -22.47 -7.15 10.86
C SER A 57 -22.46 -6.46 9.50
N ALA A 58 -21.36 -6.67 8.79
CA ALA A 58 -21.20 -6.24 7.41
C ALA A 58 -21.50 -7.41 6.47
N LEU A 59 -21.77 -7.10 5.21
CA LEU A 59 -21.82 -8.10 4.15
C LEU A 59 -20.40 -8.50 3.78
N THR A 60 -20.08 -9.80 3.79
CA THR A 60 -18.83 -10.29 3.19
C THR A 60 -19.12 -11.04 1.90
N LEU A 61 -18.41 -10.67 0.85
CA LEU A 61 -18.42 -11.32 -0.46
C LEU A 61 -17.03 -11.88 -0.74
N LYS A 62 -16.96 -13.13 -1.15
CA LYS A 62 -15.75 -13.80 -1.57
C LYS A 62 -15.69 -13.85 -3.10
N HIS A 63 -14.55 -13.48 -3.66
CA HIS A 63 -14.30 -13.58 -5.09
C HIS A 63 -13.89 -14.99 -5.48
N ASP A 64 -14.28 -15.46 -6.66
CA ASP A 64 -13.96 -16.81 -7.17
C ASP A 64 -12.45 -17.05 -7.32
N ASP A 65 -11.72 -16.05 -7.80
CA ASP A 65 -10.25 -16.10 -7.91
C ASP A 65 -9.54 -15.85 -6.57
N GLY A 66 -10.30 -15.72 -5.47
CA GLY A 66 -9.78 -15.57 -4.12
C GLY A 66 -9.76 -14.14 -3.60
N GLY A 67 -9.80 -14.04 -2.27
CA GLY A 67 -9.95 -12.80 -1.53
C GLY A 67 -11.40 -12.39 -1.29
N MET A 68 -11.59 -11.36 -0.49
CA MET A 68 -12.88 -10.94 0.04
C MET A 68 -13.06 -9.42 0.06
N ILE A 69 -14.31 -9.00 -0.13
CA ILE A 69 -14.80 -7.65 0.13
C ILE A 69 -15.74 -7.70 1.32
N ASN A 70 -15.64 -6.71 2.19
CA ASN A 70 -16.61 -6.45 3.23
C ASN A 70 -17.28 -5.09 2.99
N PHE A 71 -18.60 -5.06 2.98
CA PHE A 71 -19.39 -3.86 2.77
C PHE A 71 -20.22 -3.53 4.01
N ARG A 72 -20.12 -2.29 4.47
CA ARG A 72 -20.89 -1.77 5.60
C ARG A 72 -21.46 -0.39 5.30
N CYS A 73 -22.73 -0.20 5.64
CA CYS A 73 -23.38 1.12 5.66
C CYS A 73 -23.64 1.50 7.13
N SER A 74 -23.44 2.75 7.53
CA SER A 74 -23.71 3.16 8.91
C SER A 74 -25.18 2.95 9.27
N ALA A 75 -25.45 2.51 10.51
CA ALA A 75 -26.81 2.17 10.93
C ALA A 75 -27.84 3.30 10.71
N PRO A 76 -27.57 4.58 11.04
CA PRO A 76 -28.53 5.66 10.80
C PRO A 76 -28.88 5.82 9.32
N LEU A 77 -27.88 5.77 8.45
CA LEU A 77 -28.07 5.88 7.01
C LEU A 77 -28.81 4.67 6.45
N LEU A 78 -28.44 3.46 6.86
CA LEU A 78 -29.06 2.24 6.39
C LEU A 78 -30.54 2.19 6.76
N ILE A 79 -30.90 2.63 7.98
CA ILE A 79 -32.30 2.74 8.43
C ILE A 79 -33.06 3.77 7.57
N ALA A 80 -32.49 4.95 7.35
CA ALA A 80 -33.10 5.99 6.53
C ALA A 80 -33.39 5.52 5.10
N MET A 81 -32.40 4.85 4.49
CA MET A 81 -32.53 4.32 3.13
C MET A 81 -33.53 3.17 3.07
N ALA A 82 -33.54 2.27 4.06
CA ALA A 82 -34.46 1.13 4.12
C ALA A 82 -35.92 1.56 4.31
N ASP A 83 -36.18 2.57 5.14
CA ASP A 83 -37.53 3.13 5.30
C ASP A 83 -38.10 3.62 3.98
N ARG A 84 -37.27 4.27 3.16
CA ARG A 84 -37.67 4.75 1.84
C ARG A 84 -37.82 3.64 0.81
N PHE A 85 -36.85 2.73 0.81
CA PHE A 85 -36.83 1.60 -0.11
C PHE A 85 -38.08 0.72 0.02
N TYR A 86 -38.50 0.45 1.27
CA TYR A 86 -39.67 -0.38 1.58
C TYR A 86 -40.97 0.42 1.81
N HIS A 87 -40.97 1.73 1.52
CA HIS A 87 -42.14 2.63 1.68
C HIS A 87 -42.74 2.61 3.09
N SER A 88 -41.90 2.60 4.12
CA SER A 88 -42.33 2.75 5.51
C SER A 88 -43.02 4.11 5.71
N PRO A 89 -44.22 4.14 6.32
CA PRO A 89 -44.95 5.40 6.55
C PRO A 89 -44.34 6.25 7.68
N VAL A 90 -43.41 5.70 8.46
CA VAL A 90 -42.80 6.37 9.62
C VAL A 90 -41.29 6.23 9.56
N SER A 91 -40.59 7.36 9.70
CA SER A 91 -39.13 7.39 9.85
C SER A 91 -38.73 6.82 11.21
N ARG A 92 -38.00 5.70 11.19
CA ARG A 92 -37.52 5.01 12.39
C ARG A 92 -36.43 5.78 13.14
N LEU A 93 -35.75 6.73 12.47
CA LEU A 93 -34.70 7.55 13.07
C LEU A 93 -35.21 8.51 14.15
N ASN A 94 -36.49 8.87 14.12
CA ASN A 94 -37.10 9.81 15.07
C ASN A 94 -37.50 9.15 16.40
N SER A 95 -37.28 7.84 16.58
CA SER A 95 -37.63 7.13 17.82
C SER A 95 -36.43 6.37 18.38
N VAL A 96 -36.20 6.56 19.68
CA VAL A 96 -35.08 5.96 20.46
C VAL A 96 -35.11 4.43 20.45
N LYS A 97 -36.27 3.79 20.26
CA LYS A 97 -36.41 2.32 20.18
C LYS A 97 -36.13 1.74 18.79
N SER A 98 -36.09 2.57 17.75
CA SER A 98 -36.10 2.14 16.35
C SER A 98 -34.78 2.37 15.61
N GLN A 99 -33.69 2.55 16.37
CA GLN A 99 -32.31 2.55 15.86
C GLN A 99 -31.67 1.16 15.78
N ILE A 100 -32.43 0.09 16.07
CA ILE A 100 -31.97 -1.29 15.92
C ILE A 100 -32.19 -1.74 14.48
N LEU A 101 -31.13 -2.28 13.87
CA LEU A 101 -31.20 -2.85 12.53
C LEU A 101 -32.09 -4.10 12.49
N THR A 102 -32.94 -4.14 11.48
CA THR A 102 -33.88 -5.21 11.18
C THR A 102 -33.40 -6.04 10.00
N ALA A 103 -34.05 -7.19 9.76
CA ALA A 103 -33.76 -8.01 8.58
C ALA A 103 -33.94 -7.24 7.26
N SER A 104 -34.88 -6.30 7.18
CA SER A 104 -35.07 -5.45 6.00
C SER A 104 -33.88 -4.53 5.75
N ASP A 105 -33.27 -4.00 6.81
CA ASP A 105 -32.07 -3.16 6.73
C ASP A 105 -30.88 -3.97 6.22
N PHE A 106 -30.66 -5.18 6.76
CA PHE A 106 -29.61 -6.07 6.29
C PHE A 106 -29.80 -6.52 4.84
N ARG A 107 -31.04 -6.76 4.39
CA ARG A 107 -31.33 -7.05 2.97
C ARG A 107 -30.97 -5.88 2.06
N LEU A 108 -31.22 -4.64 2.50
CA LEU A 108 -30.78 -3.47 1.74
C LEU A 108 -29.25 -3.36 1.74
N GLN A 109 -28.59 -3.64 2.86
CA GLN A 109 -27.12 -3.68 2.92
C GLN A 109 -26.56 -4.75 1.96
N GLN A 110 -27.15 -5.93 1.89
CA GLN A 110 -26.79 -6.98 0.93
C GLN A 110 -26.89 -6.46 -0.51
N ARG A 111 -28.03 -5.87 -0.84
CA ARG A 111 -28.28 -5.34 -2.19
C ARG A 111 -27.32 -4.20 -2.56
N LEU A 112 -27.04 -3.29 -1.63
CA LEU A 112 -26.04 -2.24 -1.84
C LEU A 112 -24.64 -2.84 -2.00
N GLY A 113 -24.26 -3.79 -1.16
CA GLY A 113 -22.94 -4.41 -1.22
C GLY A 113 -22.67 -5.13 -2.54
N HIS A 114 -23.65 -5.88 -3.07
CA HIS A 114 -23.57 -6.48 -4.41
C HIS A 114 -23.44 -5.43 -5.52
N LEU A 115 -24.19 -4.33 -5.42
CA LEU A 115 -24.08 -3.24 -6.37
C LEU A 115 -22.66 -2.63 -6.38
N PHE A 116 -22.07 -2.36 -5.22
CA PHE A 116 -20.70 -1.85 -5.14
C PHE A 116 -19.66 -2.90 -5.57
N ALA A 117 -19.90 -4.18 -5.29
CA ALA A 117 -19.02 -5.26 -5.74
C ALA A 117 -19.03 -5.43 -7.27
N SER A 118 -20.18 -5.24 -7.92
CA SER A 118 -20.33 -5.31 -9.38
C SER A 118 -19.50 -4.27 -10.15
N VAL A 119 -19.10 -3.18 -9.46
CA VAL A 119 -18.21 -2.16 -10.01
C VAL A 119 -16.76 -2.65 -10.06
N ILE A 120 -16.39 -3.58 -9.17
CA ILE A 120 -15.03 -4.12 -9.05
C ILE A 120 -14.87 -5.36 -9.94
N ALA A 121 -15.83 -6.29 -9.90
CA ALA A 121 -15.84 -7.48 -10.74
C ALA A 121 -17.29 -7.90 -11.06
N PRO A 122 -17.54 -8.64 -12.16
CA PRO A 122 -18.86 -9.14 -12.52
C PRO A 122 -19.60 -9.85 -11.37
N GLU A 123 -20.94 -9.70 -11.33
CA GLU A 123 -21.79 -10.20 -10.24
C GLU A 123 -21.68 -11.72 -10.03
N ASP A 124 -21.47 -12.47 -11.10
CA ASP A 124 -21.34 -13.93 -11.09
C ASP A 124 -20.03 -14.44 -10.48
N MET A 125 -19.05 -13.55 -10.23
CA MET A 125 -17.78 -13.89 -9.58
C MET A 125 -17.82 -13.75 -8.05
N TRP A 126 -18.95 -13.32 -7.48
CA TRP A 126 -19.08 -13.05 -6.05
C TRP A 126 -19.98 -14.06 -5.35
N ASN A 127 -19.51 -14.56 -4.21
CA ASN A 127 -20.26 -15.46 -3.34
C ASN A 127 -20.39 -14.89 -1.92
N GLU A 128 -21.60 -14.86 -1.36
CA GLU A 128 -21.80 -14.48 0.04
C GLU A 128 -21.09 -15.47 0.97
N CYS A 129 -20.41 -14.94 1.99
CA CYS A 129 -19.70 -15.77 2.97
C CYS A 129 -19.87 -15.24 4.39
N ASP A 130 -20.06 -16.14 5.35
CA ASP A 130 -20.14 -15.78 6.78
C ASP A 130 -18.77 -15.50 7.42
N SER A 131 -17.68 -15.64 6.66
CA SER A 131 -16.33 -15.35 7.15
C SER A 131 -16.10 -13.85 7.36
N SER A 132 -15.40 -13.51 8.42
CA SER A 132 -14.85 -12.16 8.60
C SER A 132 -13.55 -12.00 7.82
N LEU A 133 -13.27 -10.78 7.36
CA LEU A 133 -11.93 -10.41 6.87
C LEU A 133 -10.87 -10.70 7.95
N SER A 134 -9.66 -11.07 7.53
CA SER A 134 -8.53 -11.13 8.46
C SER A 134 -8.21 -9.74 9.01
N GLY A 135 -7.61 -9.68 10.20
CA GLY A 135 -7.16 -8.41 10.81
C GLY A 135 -5.91 -7.81 10.13
N ASP A 136 -5.46 -8.41 9.04
CA ASP A 136 -4.30 -7.96 8.29
C ASP A 136 -4.58 -6.65 7.56
N ILE A 137 -3.52 -6.01 7.06
CA ILE A 137 -3.63 -4.79 6.28
C ILE A 137 -4.37 -5.10 4.97
N GLY A 138 -5.50 -4.44 4.76
CA GLY A 138 -6.25 -4.43 3.52
C GLY A 138 -6.39 -3.01 2.97
N LEU A 139 -7.26 -2.82 1.99
CA LEU A 139 -7.64 -1.50 1.48
C LEU A 139 -9.03 -1.14 2.02
N VAL A 140 -9.14 0.02 2.65
CA VAL A 140 -10.38 0.55 3.22
C VAL A 140 -10.79 1.78 2.42
N ILE A 141 -11.97 1.70 1.81
CA ILE A 141 -12.60 2.79 1.08
C ILE A 141 -13.69 3.37 1.97
N GLN A 142 -13.63 4.67 2.26
CA GLN A 142 -14.66 5.40 2.98
C GLN A 142 -15.39 6.36 2.05
N LEU A 143 -16.71 6.27 2.08
CA LEU A 143 -17.62 7.09 1.30
C LEU A 143 -18.51 7.86 2.28
N ASP A 144 -18.60 9.16 2.09
CA ASP A 144 -19.61 9.99 2.73
C ASP A 144 -20.88 9.94 1.89
N VAL A 145 -22.00 9.79 2.57
CA VAL A 145 -23.31 9.69 1.95
C VAL A 145 -24.26 10.63 2.66
N SER A 146 -24.94 11.46 1.87
CA SER A 146 -26.10 12.21 2.35
C SER A 146 -27.36 11.64 1.73
N CYS A 147 -28.40 11.50 2.55
CA CYS A 147 -29.73 11.10 2.15
C CYS A 147 -30.73 12.01 2.87
N GLU A 148 -31.18 13.07 2.21
CA GLU A 148 -31.96 14.17 2.80
C GLU A 148 -31.26 14.70 4.06
N ASP A 149 -31.95 14.71 5.20
CA ASP A 149 -31.41 15.19 6.48
C ASP A 149 -30.46 14.20 7.17
N THR A 150 -30.24 13.01 6.60
CA THR A 150 -29.39 11.97 7.21
C THR A 150 -28.02 11.93 6.55
N LEU A 151 -26.99 12.13 7.36
CA LEU A 151 -25.61 11.90 6.98
C LEU A 151 -25.14 10.54 7.51
N GLY A 152 -24.33 9.85 6.72
CA GLY A 152 -23.69 8.62 7.14
C GLY A 152 -22.55 8.22 6.24
N THR A 153 -22.01 7.04 6.50
CA THR A 153 -20.83 6.54 5.81
C THR A 153 -21.08 5.15 5.24
N ILE A 154 -20.51 4.90 4.08
CA ILE A 154 -20.32 3.54 3.55
C ILE A 154 -18.83 3.22 3.66
N THR A 155 -18.51 2.03 4.15
CA THR A 155 -17.16 1.51 4.25
C THR A 155 -17.05 0.21 3.48
N ILE A 156 -16.08 0.14 2.58
CA ILE A 156 -15.77 -1.04 1.77
C ILE A 156 -14.35 -1.45 2.11
N CYS A 157 -14.16 -2.66 2.62
CA CYS A 157 -12.85 -3.21 2.94
C CYS A 157 -12.51 -4.34 1.97
N ILE A 158 -11.31 -4.33 1.44
CA ILE A 158 -10.78 -5.33 0.51
C ILE A 158 -9.59 -5.99 1.21
N ASP A 159 -9.59 -7.31 1.34
CA ASP A 159 -8.44 -8.00 1.95
C ASP A 159 -7.21 -8.03 1.04
N SER A 160 -6.08 -8.37 1.65
CA SER A 160 -4.79 -8.52 0.96
C SER A 160 -4.82 -9.56 -0.17
N SER A 161 -5.63 -10.61 -0.01
CA SER A 161 -5.77 -11.67 -1.02
C SER A 161 -6.45 -11.13 -2.27
N LEU A 162 -7.54 -10.36 -2.13
CA LEU A 162 -8.24 -9.79 -3.27
C LEU A 162 -7.41 -8.69 -3.94
N ILE A 163 -6.65 -7.91 -3.17
CA ILE A 163 -5.68 -6.95 -3.73
C ILE A 163 -4.70 -7.69 -4.66
N GLN A 164 -4.17 -8.85 -4.25
CA GLN A 164 -3.28 -9.65 -5.10
C GLN A 164 -3.99 -10.18 -6.36
N THR A 165 -5.23 -10.64 -6.23
CA THR A 165 -6.08 -11.06 -7.36
C THR A 165 -6.24 -9.92 -8.37
N LEU A 166 -6.65 -8.74 -7.91
CA LEU A 166 -6.82 -7.54 -8.74
C LEU A 166 -5.49 -7.10 -9.38
N THR A 167 -4.39 -7.16 -8.63
CA THR A 167 -3.03 -6.88 -9.15
C THR A 167 -2.71 -7.76 -10.36
N THR A 168 -3.05 -9.05 -10.26
CA THR A 168 -2.75 -10.05 -11.28
C THR A 168 -3.59 -9.82 -12.54
N VAL A 169 -4.89 -9.54 -12.38
CA VAL A 169 -5.83 -9.30 -13.49
C VAL A 169 -5.54 -7.98 -14.22
N ILE A 170 -5.20 -6.91 -13.48
CA ILE A 170 -4.86 -5.59 -14.07
C ILE A 170 -3.49 -5.66 -14.80
N GLY A 171 -2.79 -6.79 -14.75
CA GLY A 171 -1.48 -6.94 -15.37
C GLY A 171 -0.39 -6.15 -14.64
N LEU A 172 -0.66 -5.74 -13.40
CA LEU A 172 0.31 -5.14 -12.47
C LEU A 172 1.22 -6.22 -11.89
N GLN A 173 1.71 -7.12 -12.74
CA GLN A 173 2.84 -7.96 -12.38
C GLN A 173 3.93 -7.01 -11.86
N PRO A 174 4.59 -7.28 -10.71
CA PRO A 174 5.82 -6.60 -10.38
C PRO A 174 6.69 -6.78 -11.61
N ILE A 175 6.95 -5.67 -12.32
CA ILE A 175 7.60 -5.69 -13.62
C ILE A 175 8.90 -6.46 -13.38
N ALA A 176 8.97 -7.73 -13.83
CA ALA A 176 10.17 -8.56 -13.69
C ALA A 176 11.39 -7.86 -14.33
N ASN A 177 11.09 -6.93 -15.25
CA ASN A 177 12.02 -6.01 -15.87
C ASN A 177 12.64 -4.96 -14.93
N ILE A 178 12.06 -4.61 -13.77
CA ILE A 178 12.73 -3.71 -12.81
C ILE A 178 13.89 -4.43 -12.16
N ASN A 179 13.74 -5.68 -11.73
CA ASN A 179 14.89 -6.42 -11.18
C ASN A 179 15.98 -6.58 -12.24
N GLU A 180 15.65 -6.92 -13.48
CA GLU A 180 16.66 -6.98 -14.54
C GLU A 180 17.26 -5.61 -14.89
N GLN A 181 16.47 -4.55 -15.00
CA GLN A 181 16.97 -3.21 -15.30
C GLN A 181 17.75 -2.62 -14.14
N PHE A 182 17.33 -2.86 -12.90
CA PHE A 182 18.02 -2.46 -11.69
C PHE A 182 19.30 -3.27 -11.49
N SER A 183 19.29 -4.59 -11.73
CA SER A 183 20.50 -5.43 -11.75
C SER A 183 21.46 -4.96 -12.84
N LYS A 184 20.97 -4.71 -14.07
CA LYS A 184 21.80 -4.12 -15.15
C LYS A 184 22.32 -2.74 -14.79
N GLN A 185 21.51 -1.91 -14.12
CA GLN A 185 21.94 -0.59 -13.67
C GLN A 185 22.98 -0.70 -12.56
N LEU A 186 22.81 -1.59 -11.58
CA LEU A 186 23.78 -1.89 -10.53
C LEU A 186 25.09 -2.40 -11.13
N GLU A 187 25.04 -3.32 -12.09
CA GLU A 187 26.21 -3.81 -12.83
C GLU A 187 26.95 -2.67 -13.57
N SER A 188 26.20 -1.70 -14.09
CA SER A 188 26.76 -0.54 -14.80
C SER A 188 27.09 0.66 -13.91
N THR A 189 26.73 0.62 -12.62
CA THR A 189 26.91 1.76 -11.70
C THR A 189 28.37 1.90 -11.34
N LYS A 190 28.97 3.02 -11.75
CA LYS A 190 30.35 3.33 -11.40
C LYS A 190 30.43 3.66 -9.91
N VAL A 191 31.20 2.87 -9.17
CA VAL A 191 31.50 3.11 -7.76
C VAL A 191 32.92 3.65 -7.61
N VAL A 192 33.12 4.53 -6.63
CA VAL A 192 34.45 5.02 -6.25
C VAL A 192 34.89 4.22 -5.02
N LEU A 193 35.98 3.49 -5.18
CA LEU A 193 36.61 2.75 -4.10
C LEU A 193 37.60 3.67 -3.38
N ASN A 194 37.45 3.77 -2.06
CA ASN A 194 38.33 4.53 -1.19
C ASN A 194 39.19 3.57 -0.36
N THR A 195 40.46 3.94 -0.15
CA THR A 195 41.37 3.20 0.72
C THR A 195 42.42 4.16 1.30
N ILE A 196 42.94 3.85 2.48
CA ILE A 196 44.00 4.62 3.14
C ILE A 196 45.30 3.85 2.96
N LEU A 197 46.26 4.43 2.22
CA LEU A 197 47.54 3.78 1.93
C LEU A 197 48.58 3.98 3.05
N CYS A 198 48.46 5.09 3.77
CA CYS A 198 49.37 5.47 4.85
C CYS A 198 48.59 6.32 5.86
N GLU A 199 48.85 6.08 7.13
CA GLU A 199 48.44 6.95 8.23
C GLU A 199 49.66 7.18 9.12
N LYS A 200 49.99 8.45 9.41
CA LYS A 200 51.07 8.81 10.31
C LYS A 200 50.51 9.56 11.51
N GLN A 201 50.60 8.95 12.68
CA GLN A 201 50.30 9.62 13.93
C GLN A 201 51.49 10.47 14.36
N MET A 202 51.25 11.74 14.69
CA MET A 202 52.28 12.64 15.17
C MET A 202 51.76 13.64 16.22
N PRO A 203 52.62 14.10 17.14
CA PRO A 203 52.28 15.13 18.11
C PRO A 203 51.85 16.46 17.47
N LEU A 204 50.91 17.16 18.11
CA LEU A 204 50.34 18.41 17.58
C LEU A 204 51.39 19.52 17.38
N ASP A 205 52.37 19.63 18.28
CA ASP A 205 53.47 20.59 18.18
C ASP A 205 54.33 20.36 16.93
N GLN A 206 54.49 19.11 16.50
CA GLN A 206 55.18 18.77 15.25
C GLN A 206 54.33 19.12 14.03
N VAL A 207 53.01 18.90 14.07
CA VAL A 207 52.09 19.29 12.99
C VAL A 207 52.14 20.80 12.75
N LEU A 208 52.19 21.59 13.83
CA LEU A 208 52.22 23.05 13.76
C LEU A 208 53.55 23.60 13.20
N GLN A 209 54.60 22.80 13.17
CA GLN A 209 55.93 23.19 12.67
C GLN A 209 56.19 22.79 11.22
N LEU A 210 55.24 22.09 10.57
CA LEU A 210 55.35 21.63 9.19
C LEU A 210 55.50 22.78 8.20
N LYS A 211 56.42 22.61 7.24
CA LYS A 211 56.64 23.52 6.13
C LYS A 211 56.59 22.77 4.80
N PRO A 212 56.18 23.45 3.70
CA PRO A 212 56.28 22.87 2.37
C PRO A 212 57.72 22.42 2.07
N GLY A 213 57.89 21.14 1.71
CA GLY A 213 59.20 20.54 1.43
C GLY A 213 59.70 19.57 2.51
N ASP A 214 59.05 19.51 3.67
CA ASP A 214 59.38 18.51 4.70
C ASP A 214 59.03 17.09 4.20
N VAL A 215 59.93 16.14 4.45
CA VAL A 215 59.79 14.73 4.06
C VAL A 215 59.66 13.88 5.32
N PHE A 216 58.66 13.00 5.31
CA PHE A 216 58.40 12.07 6.41
C PHE A 216 58.51 10.64 5.91
N ASP A 217 59.17 9.80 6.70
CA ASP A 217 59.06 8.36 6.52
C ASP A 217 57.62 7.95 6.78
N ILE A 218 57.03 7.27 5.81
CA ILE A 218 55.70 6.67 5.90
C ILE A 218 55.85 5.18 5.64
N ASP A 219 55.20 4.39 6.49
CA ASP A 219 55.04 2.97 6.23
C ASP A 219 53.77 2.78 5.40
N LEU A 220 53.92 2.15 4.24
CA LEU A 220 52.77 1.76 3.43
C LEU A 220 52.07 0.59 4.11
N ILE A 221 50.76 0.73 4.30
CA ILE A 221 49.94 -0.33 4.87
C ILE A 221 49.81 -1.43 3.81
N GLN A 222 50.41 -2.59 4.08
CA GLN A 222 50.40 -3.73 3.15
C GLN A 222 49.00 -4.30 2.92
N SER A 223 48.12 -4.24 3.92
CA SER A 223 46.72 -4.68 3.84
C SER A 223 45.80 -3.56 4.28
N SER A 224 45.07 -2.95 3.35
CA SER A 224 44.21 -1.80 3.65
C SER A 224 42.74 -2.13 3.38
N PRO A 225 41.82 -1.70 4.27
CA PRO A 225 40.40 -1.82 4.02
C PRO A 225 40.02 -0.94 2.82
N ILE A 226 39.23 -1.53 1.91
CA ILE A 226 38.63 -0.84 0.78
C ILE A 226 37.17 -0.61 1.10
N SER A 227 36.71 0.62 0.91
CA SER A 227 35.34 1.05 1.22
C SER A 227 34.66 1.76 0.05
N ILE A 228 33.33 1.75 0.06
CA ILE A 228 32.50 2.68 -0.72
C ILE A 228 31.83 3.61 0.29
N GLY A 229 32.14 4.90 0.21
CA GLY A 229 31.70 5.85 1.23
C GLY A 229 32.24 5.47 2.61
N GLN A 230 31.35 5.12 3.54
CA GLN A 230 31.69 4.67 4.90
C GLN A 230 31.64 3.14 5.08
N GLU A 231 31.16 2.40 4.07
CA GLU A 231 30.96 0.96 4.18
C GLU A 231 32.21 0.19 3.73
N HIS A 232 32.70 -0.68 4.60
CA HIS A 232 33.80 -1.59 4.29
C HIS A 232 33.33 -2.69 3.33
N LEU A 233 34.12 -2.95 2.28
CA LEU A 233 33.85 -4.02 1.32
C LEU A 233 34.73 -5.24 1.54
N PHE A 234 36.04 -5.04 1.48
CA PHE A 234 37.05 -6.10 1.62
C PHE A 234 38.42 -5.49 1.92
N ASN A 235 39.40 -6.32 2.28
CA ASN A 235 40.79 -5.91 2.44
C ASN A 235 41.56 -6.17 1.15
N GLY A 236 42.22 -5.14 0.62
CA GLY A 236 43.13 -5.26 -0.52
C GLY A 236 44.58 -5.26 -0.08
N HIS A 237 45.42 -5.97 -0.84
CA HIS A 237 46.86 -5.96 -0.59
C HIS A 237 47.54 -4.93 -1.49
N VAL A 238 48.29 -4.01 -0.89
CA VAL A 238 49.04 -2.98 -1.63
C VAL A 238 50.45 -3.49 -1.87
N ALA A 239 50.85 -3.55 -3.13
CA ALA A 239 52.19 -3.98 -3.55
C ALA A 239 52.78 -3.01 -4.56
N GLU A 240 54.09 -3.08 -4.75
CA GLU A 240 54.78 -2.36 -5.83
C GLU A 240 55.06 -3.31 -6.99
N GLN A 241 54.67 -2.91 -8.20
CA GLN A 241 54.96 -3.64 -9.43
C GLN A 241 55.51 -2.69 -10.49
N ASN A 242 56.76 -2.89 -10.92
CA ASN A 242 57.45 -2.07 -11.92
C ASN A 242 57.47 -0.56 -11.60
N GLY A 243 57.69 -0.19 -10.33
CA GLY A 243 57.71 1.22 -9.90
C GLY A 243 56.33 1.86 -9.79
N GLN A 244 55.25 1.08 -9.86
CA GLN A 244 53.88 1.54 -9.66
C GLN A 244 53.25 0.83 -8.47
N LEU A 245 52.47 1.57 -7.68
CA LEU A 245 51.63 0.99 -6.63
C LEU A 245 50.43 0.29 -7.27
N VAL A 246 50.28 -0.99 -6.96
CA VAL A 246 49.17 -1.82 -7.42
C VAL A 246 48.37 -2.34 -6.23
N LEU A 247 47.05 -2.38 -6.41
CA LEU A 247 46.11 -2.94 -5.44
C LEU A 247 45.72 -4.34 -5.91
N ILE A 248 46.10 -5.35 -5.15
CA ILE A 248 45.80 -6.75 -5.40
C ILE A 248 44.50 -7.09 -4.67
N ILE A 249 43.50 -7.52 -5.45
CA ILE A 249 42.19 -7.94 -4.98
C ILE A 249 42.16 -9.47 -4.99
N ASN A 250 42.13 -10.09 -3.82
CA ASN A 250 41.95 -11.53 -3.71
C ASN A 250 40.45 -11.84 -3.80
N THR A 251 40.00 -12.36 -4.94
CA THR A 251 38.59 -12.71 -5.18
C THR A 251 38.20 -14.09 -4.64
N SER A 252 38.92 -14.61 -3.64
CA SER A 252 38.51 -15.84 -2.95
C SER A 252 37.26 -15.55 -2.12
N LYS A 253 36.10 -15.92 -2.68
CA LYS A 253 34.91 -16.27 -1.90
C LYS A 253 35.29 -17.49 -1.07
N ASP A 254 35.76 -17.27 0.16
CA ASP A 254 35.66 -18.30 1.17
C ASP A 254 34.17 -18.44 1.48
N ALA A 255 33.60 -19.56 1.03
CA ALA A 255 32.24 -20.00 1.30
C ALA A 255 32.11 -20.56 2.72
#